data_AF-A0A1F5YU86-F1
#
_entry.id   AF-A0A1F5YU86-F1
#
_cell.length_a   1.000
_cell.length_b   1.000
_cell.length_c   1.000
_cell.angle_alpha   90.00
_cell.angle_beta   90.00
_cell.angle_gamma   90.00
#
_symmetry.space_group_name_H-M   'P 1'
#
loop_
_entity.id
_entity.type
_entity.pdbx_description
1 polymer ?
#
loop_
_entity_poly.entity_id
_entity_poly.type
_entity_poly.pdbx_seq_one_letter_code
_entity_poly.pdbx_strand_id
1 'polypeptide(L)'
;MTLPASLLPSSPITVVFRYDDFSMRSRPNGLEEQILGTFIQQGIPFTIAAVAFVCEGNAYDPSPQKLLPLTTEKIAFLRPAVETGAVEIALHGYAHQTRRLKPHPFDFTLDDKDSTRLSPAGLERMLIRLKEAPGVSFATFSRLADSGIDLGVQRFKNFNSCCKALYIAPFFISRSPRIFYLGAEQAAGLTRRVWLIDILYYLVLLAAGWLLGRLAGRLMVQLRIFRYGMMEYVGKRLLLALIMLILLFLLPGWLLRISYAFLAAGAVIGCSGKMKSGS
;
A
#
# COMPACT_ATOMS: atom_id res chain seq x y z
N MET A 1 2.31 6.18 41.18
CA MET A 1 3.01 7.14 40.29
C MET A 1 2.01 7.56 39.22
N THR A 2 1.38 8.73 39.38
CA THR A 2 0.37 9.28 38.48
C THR A 2 1.07 10.01 37.33
N LEU A 3 0.70 9.73 36.08
CA LEU A 3 1.22 10.45 34.92
C LEU A 3 0.79 11.93 35.01
N PRO A 4 1.66 12.88 34.65
CA PRO A 4 1.30 14.30 34.64
C PRO A 4 0.15 14.55 33.65
N ALA A 5 -0.81 15.39 34.06
CA ALA A 5 -2.03 15.66 33.30
C ALA A 5 -1.78 16.21 31.88
N SER A 6 -0.61 16.81 31.64
CA SER A 6 -0.17 17.30 30.33
C SER A 6 0.20 16.21 29.32
N LEU A 7 0.34 14.96 29.76
CA LEU A 7 0.57 13.80 28.89
C LEU A 7 -0.71 12.99 28.63
N LEU A 8 -1.83 13.37 29.27
CA LEU A 8 -3.11 12.77 28.94
C LEU A 8 -3.52 13.26 27.55
N PRO A 9 -3.80 12.34 26.61
CA PRO A 9 -4.23 12.72 25.28
C PRO A 9 -5.52 13.52 25.39
N SER A 10 -5.58 14.67 24.72
CA SER A 10 -6.77 15.54 24.71
C SER A 10 -7.97 14.91 23.98
N SER A 11 -7.75 13.79 23.31
CA SER A 11 -8.76 13.01 22.59
C SER A 11 -8.88 11.60 23.16
N PRO A 12 -10.07 11.02 23.23
CA PRO A 12 -10.26 9.64 23.68
C PRO A 12 -9.42 8.67 22.83
N ILE A 13 -8.75 7.73 23.50
CA ILE A 13 -7.97 6.66 22.85
C ILE A 13 -8.87 5.44 22.70
N THR A 14 -8.91 4.87 21.50
CA THR A 14 -9.43 3.52 21.28
C THR A 14 -8.28 2.54 21.08
N VAL A 15 -8.25 1.49 21.89
CA VAL A 15 -7.26 0.41 21.81
C VAL A 15 -7.91 -0.81 21.15
N VAL A 16 -7.23 -1.37 20.15
CA VAL A 16 -7.62 -2.64 19.52
C VAL A 16 -6.54 -3.66 19.80
N PHE A 17 -6.93 -4.77 20.43
CA PHE A 17 -6.04 -5.90 20.62
C PHE A 17 -6.19 -6.91 19.49
N ARG A 18 -5.05 -7.41 19.02
CA ARG A 18 -4.96 -8.42 17.98
C ARG A 18 -3.94 -9.48 18.38
N TYR A 19 -4.33 -10.74 18.27
CA TYR A 19 -3.46 -11.90 18.43
C TYR A 19 -3.22 -12.55 17.06
N ASP A 20 -1.97 -12.59 16.62
CA ASP A 20 -1.57 -13.12 15.30
C ASP A 20 -1.20 -14.60 15.36
N ASP A 21 -1.11 -15.22 14.17
CA ASP A 21 -0.68 -16.60 13.97
C ASP A 21 -1.52 -17.70 14.63
N PHE A 22 -2.78 -17.41 15.01
CA PHE A 22 -3.67 -18.44 15.53
C PHE A 22 -3.90 -19.51 14.46
N SER A 23 -3.33 -20.69 14.67
CA SER A 23 -3.25 -21.74 13.65
C SER A 23 -3.14 -23.12 14.28
N MET A 24 -3.08 -24.17 13.47
CA MET A 24 -2.83 -25.52 13.98
C MET A 24 -1.43 -25.69 14.59
N ARG A 25 -0.49 -24.77 14.33
CA ARG A 25 0.85 -24.86 14.92
C ARG A 25 0.92 -24.34 16.34
N SER A 26 -0.05 -23.54 16.78
CA SER A 26 -0.09 -23.16 18.17
C SER A 26 -0.39 -24.39 19.02
N ARG A 27 0.46 -24.63 20.01
CA ARG A 27 0.41 -25.85 20.81
C ARG A 27 -0.90 -25.92 21.60
N PRO A 28 -1.58 -27.08 21.66
CA PRO A 28 -2.54 -27.32 22.72
C PRO A 28 -1.82 -27.25 24.07
N ASN A 29 -2.51 -26.75 25.10
CA ASN A 29 -2.07 -26.55 26.50
C ASN A 29 -1.54 -25.14 26.84
N GLY A 30 -2.46 -24.18 26.98
CA GLY A 30 -2.35 -23.19 28.05
C GLY A 30 -2.23 -21.74 27.63
N LEU A 31 -1.30 -21.34 26.75
CA LEU A 31 -1.05 -19.91 26.57
C LEU A 31 -2.17 -19.20 25.80
N GLU A 32 -2.64 -19.75 24.67
CA GLU A 32 -3.76 -19.16 23.92
C GLU A 32 -5.05 -19.14 24.75
N GLU A 33 -5.28 -20.20 25.52
CA GLU A 33 -6.43 -20.32 26.42
C GLU A 33 -6.37 -19.32 27.57
N GLN A 34 -5.19 -19.11 28.15
CA GLN A 34 -4.95 -18.09 29.16
C GLN A 34 -5.15 -16.70 28.60
N ILE A 35 -4.60 -16.41 27.42
CA ILE A 35 -4.79 -15.11 26.75
C ILE A 35 -6.28 -14.86 26.51
N LEU A 36 -6.97 -15.79 25.84
CA LEU A 36 -8.42 -15.71 25.59
C LEU A 36 -9.20 -15.50 26.89
N GLY A 37 -8.92 -16.34 27.89
CA GLY A 37 -9.56 -16.31 29.19
C GLY A 37 -9.38 -14.97 29.89
N THR A 38 -8.18 -14.40 29.88
CA THR A 38 -7.90 -13.08 30.47
C THR A 38 -8.70 -11.98 29.78
N PHE A 39 -8.76 -11.96 28.45
CA PHE A 39 -9.58 -10.95 27.74
C PHE A 39 -11.07 -11.07 28.06
N ILE A 40 -11.61 -12.29 28.07
CA ILE A 40 -13.01 -12.56 28.44
C ILE A 40 -13.30 -12.13 29.87
N GLN A 41 -12.45 -12.53 30.83
CA GLN A 41 -12.61 -12.18 32.26
C GLN A 41 -12.61 -10.67 32.48
N GLN A 42 -11.77 -9.94 31.74
CA GLN A 42 -11.71 -8.49 31.83
C GLN A 42 -12.82 -7.78 31.04
N GLY A 43 -13.61 -8.51 30.25
CA GLY A 43 -14.67 -7.96 29.39
C GLY A 43 -14.10 -7.04 28.30
N ILE A 44 -12.88 -7.31 27.83
CA ILE A 44 -12.20 -6.52 26.80
C ILE A 44 -12.32 -7.27 25.47
N PRO A 45 -12.92 -6.65 24.43
CA PRO A 45 -13.00 -7.27 23.13
C PRO A 45 -11.61 -7.40 22.50
N PHE A 46 -11.37 -8.49 21.77
CA PHE A 46 -10.11 -8.67 21.04
C PHE A 46 -10.30 -9.41 19.73
N THR A 47 -9.32 -9.25 18.83
CA THR A 47 -9.32 -9.87 17.51
C THR A 47 -8.31 -11.01 17.45
N ILE A 48 -8.72 -12.17 16.94
CA ILE A 48 -7.83 -13.28 16.59
C ILE A 48 -7.60 -13.27 15.09
N ALA A 49 -6.34 -13.14 14.68
CA ALA A 49 -5.93 -13.29 13.30
C ALA A 49 -5.62 -14.78 13.02
N ALA A 50 -6.58 -15.46 12.39
CA ALA A 50 -6.52 -16.89 12.17
C ALA A 50 -5.91 -17.27 10.81
N VAL A 51 -5.05 -18.29 10.82
CA VAL A 51 -4.49 -18.94 9.61
C VAL A 51 -5.19 -20.28 9.45
N ALA A 52 -6.13 -20.36 8.51
CA ALA A 52 -6.97 -21.53 8.34
C ALA A 52 -6.20 -22.79 7.89
N PHE A 53 -5.12 -22.63 7.10
CA PHE A 53 -4.38 -23.73 6.46
C PHE A 53 -2.86 -23.53 6.55
N VAL A 54 -2.31 -23.42 7.76
CA VAL A 54 -0.87 -23.11 7.97
C VAL A 54 0.06 -24.13 7.31
N CYS A 55 1.18 -23.69 6.73
CA CYS A 55 2.17 -24.60 6.16
C CYS A 55 2.82 -25.49 7.24
N GLU A 56 2.99 -26.77 6.92
CA GLU A 56 3.59 -27.76 7.83
C GLU A 56 5.07 -27.48 8.13
N GLY A 57 5.81 -27.02 7.11
CA GLY A 57 7.26 -26.80 7.20
C GLY A 57 7.64 -25.35 7.55
N ASN A 58 8.64 -24.81 6.85
CA ASN A 58 9.18 -23.48 7.12
C ASN A 58 8.33 -22.40 6.44
N ALA A 59 7.73 -21.51 7.24
CA ALA A 59 6.98 -20.35 6.77
C ALA A 59 7.80 -19.40 5.86
N TYR A 60 9.13 -19.43 5.97
CA TYR A 60 10.03 -18.63 5.13
C TYR A 60 10.42 -19.31 3.81
N ASP A 61 10.15 -20.61 3.66
CA ASP A 61 10.37 -21.30 2.39
C ASP A 61 9.19 -21.04 1.46
N PRO A 62 9.38 -20.40 0.29
CA PRO A 62 8.31 -20.12 -0.66
C PRO A 62 7.88 -21.32 -1.50
N SER A 63 8.58 -22.46 -1.42
CA SER A 63 8.29 -23.67 -2.21
C SER A 63 6.97 -24.29 -1.76
N PRO A 64 6.14 -24.89 -2.64
CA PRO A 64 4.89 -25.52 -2.22
C PRO A 64 5.08 -26.50 -1.07
N GLN A 65 4.25 -26.37 -0.03
CA GLN A 65 4.31 -27.19 1.19
C GLN A 65 2.93 -27.78 1.50
N LYS A 66 2.93 -28.90 2.24
CA LYS A 66 1.70 -29.46 2.80
C LYS A 66 1.08 -28.47 3.79
N LEU A 67 -0.25 -28.40 3.78
CA LEU A 67 -1.03 -27.51 4.62
C LEU A 67 -1.68 -28.27 5.76
N LEU A 68 -1.73 -27.64 6.93
CA LEU A 68 -2.39 -28.14 8.12
C LEU A 68 -3.64 -27.31 8.38
N PRO A 69 -4.85 -27.85 8.18
CA PRO A 69 -6.07 -27.13 8.50
C PRO A 69 -6.20 -26.91 10.02
N LEU A 70 -6.87 -25.84 10.42
CA LEU A 70 -7.39 -25.71 11.78
C LEU A 70 -8.29 -26.90 12.11
N THR A 71 -8.11 -27.48 13.29
CA THR A 71 -8.91 -28.63 13.71
C THR A 71 -10.29 -28.20 14.22
N THR A 72 -11.23 -29.14 14.19
CA THR A 72 -12.59 -28.92 14.71
C THR A 72 -12.57 -28.54 16.19
N GLU A 73 -11.64 -29.09 16.98
CA GLU A 73 -11.49 -28.79 18.40
C GLU A 73 -11.09 -27.33 18.63
N LYS A 74 -10.13 -26.79 17.84
CA LYS A 74 -9.75 -25.38 17.92
C LYS A 74 -10.88 -24.44 17.50
N ILE A 75 -11.66 -24.83 16.49
CA ILE A 75 -12.83 -24.06 16.05
C ILE A 75 -13.90 -24.06 17.15
N ALA A 76 -14.17 -25.23 17.74
CA ALA A 76 -15.14 -25.37 18.82
C ALA A 76 -14.73 -24.57 20.07
N PHE A 77 -13.44 -24.50 20.36
CA PHE A 77 -12.88 -23.71 21.46
C PHE A 77 -13.18 -22.20 21.32
N LEU A 78 -13.05 -21.63 20.11
CA LEU A 78 -13.30 -20.19 19.90
C LEU A 78 -14.78 -19.84 19.76
N ARG A 79 -15.62 -20.79 19.36
CA ARG A 79 -17.01 -20.53 18.98
C ARG A 79 -17.82 -19.77 20.04
N PRO A 80 -17.80 -20.13 21.34
CA PRO A 80 -18.58 -19.41 22.35
C PRO A 80 -18.16 -17.93 22.50
N ALA A 81 -16.85 -17.67 22.39
CA ALA A 81 -16.32 -16.32 22.51
C ALA A 81 -16.67 -15.44 21.28
N VAL A 82 -16.78 -16.05 20.10
CA VAL A 82 -17.26 -15.38 18.89
C VAL A 82 -18.75 -15.10 18.97
N GLU A 83 -19.55 -16.08 19.39
CA GLU A 83 -21.02 -15.95 19.51
C GLU A 83 -21.42 -14.88 20.53
N THR A 84 -20.64 -14.70 21.59
CA THR A 84 -20.84 -13.64 22.59
C THR A 84 -20.28 -12.27 22.18
N GLY A 85 -19.59 -12.19 21.04
CA GLY A 85 -18.94 -10.97 20.54
C GLY A 85 -17.71 -10.54 21.34
N ALA A 86 -17.20 -11.40 22.24
CA ALA A 86 -15.95 -11.16 22.96
C ALA A 86 -14.72 -11.28 22.03
N VAL A 87 -14.84 -12.11 20.99
CA VAL A 87 -13.81 -12.37 19.98
C VAL A 87 -14.30 -12.02 18.60
N GLU A 88 -13.48 -11.28 17.87
CA GLU A 88 -13.58 -11.14 16.41
C GLU A 88 -12.55 -12.04 15.73
N ILE A 89 -12.94 -12.72 14.65
CA ILE A 89 -12.01 -13.47 13.80
C ILE A 89 -11.64 -12.64 12.59
N ALA A 90 -10.34 -12.42 12.38
CA ALA A 90 -9.76 -11.82 11.19
C ALA A 90 -8.95 -12.87 10.42
N LEU A 91 -8.98 -12.81 9.09
CA LEU A 91 -8.17 -13.68 8.25
C LEU A 91 -6.69 -13.21 8.26
N HIS A 92 -5.77 -14.09 8.65
CA HIS A 92 -4.33 -13.83 8.67
C HIS A 92 -3.58 -14.49 7.50
N GLY A 93 -4.18 -14.38 6.32
CA GLY A 93 -3.68 -15.07 5.13
C GLY A 93 -4.05 -16.56 5.11
N TYR A 94 -3.61 -17.23 4.05
CA TYR A 94 -4.03 -18.61 3.77
C TYR A 94 -3.16 -19.65 4.48
N ALA A 95 -1.84 -19.60 4.26
CA ALA A 95 -0.90 -20.62 4.72
C ALA A 95 0.20 -20.11 5.64
N HIS A 96 0.22 -18.81 5.95
CA HIS A 96 1.31 -18.16 6.68
C HIS A 96 2.70 -18.50 6.09
N GLN A 97 2.75 -18.58 4.76
CA GLN A 97 3.93 -18.93 4.00
C GLN A 97 4.35 -17.75 3.13
N THR A 98 5.64 -17.45 3.15
CA THR A 98 6.24 -16.35 2.40
C THR A 98 6.07 -16.60 0.91
N ARG A 99 5.18 -15.86 0.25
CA ARG A 99 5.14 -15.79 -1.21
C ARG A 99 6.21 -14.78 -1.62
N ARG A 100 7.25 -15.22 -2.35
CA ARG A 100 8.44 -14.43 -2.73
C ARG A 100 8.13 -12.93 -2.92
N LEU A 101 8.94 -12.09 -2.27
CA LEU A 101 8.90 -10.62 -2.21
C LEU A 101 7.82 -10.02 -1.28
N LYS A 102 8.14 -10.00 0.02
CA LYS A 102 8.42 -8.77 0.79
C LYS A 102 8.70 -9.17 2.24
N PRO A 103 9.75 -8.65 2.89
CA PRO A 103 9.72 -8.61 4.35
C PRO A 103 8.45 -7.84 4.77
N HIS A 104 7.93 -8.10 5.97
CA HIS A 104 7.00 -7.20 6.65
C HIS A 104 7.83 -6.18 7.44
N PRO A 105 8.28 -5.02 6.89
CA PRO A 105 9.10 -4.08 7.65
C PRO A 105 8.29 -3.23 8.65
N PHE A 106 7.09 -3.66 9.05
CA PHE A 106 6.20 -2.91 9.96
C PHE A 106 5.61 -3.77 11.06
N ASP A 107 6.36 -4.77 11.51
CA ASP A 107 6.23 -5.08 12.92
C ASP A 107 6.77 -3.84 13.65
N PHE A 108 5.92 -3.13 14.38
CA PHE A 108 6.40 -2.24 15.42
C PHE A 108 7.01 -3.14 16.50
N THR A 109 8.19 -3.68 16.24
CA THR A 109 9.01 -4.29 17.27
C THR A 109 9.56 -3.14 18.09
N LEU A 110 9.06 -3.00 19.32
CA LEU A 110 9.88 -2.42 20.38
C LEU A 110 11.20 -3.21 20.36
N ASP A 111 12.28 -2.54 19.97
CA ASP A 111 13.58 -3.13 19.58
C ASP A 111 14.35 -3.70 20.79
N ASP A 112 13.66 -3.94 21.89
CA ASP A 112 14.21 -4.45 23.13
C ASP A 112 13.73 -5.89 23.31
N LYS A 113 14.52 -6.83 22.75
CA LYS A 113 14.28 -8.28 22.76
C LYS A 113 14.15 -8.86 24.18
N ASP A 114 14.57 -8.12 25.20
CA ASP A 114 14.47 -8.51 26.61
C ASP A 114 13.22 -7.94 27.30
N SER A 115 12.60 -6.88 26.76
CA SER A 115 11.37 -6.26 27.31
C SER A 115 10.05 -6.92 26.88
N THR A 116 10.07 -7.77 25.84
CA THR A 116 8.86 -8.15 25.07
C THR A 116 8.18 -9.45 25.51
N ARG A 117 8.62 -10.10 26.59
CA ARG A 117 7.95 -11.31 27.09
C ARG A 117 6.88 -10.95 28.13
N LEU A 118 5.68 -10.66 27.67
CA LEU A 118 4.52 -10.46 28.52
C LEU A 118 4.04 -11.82 29.07
N SER A 119 4.20 -12.05 30.38
CA SER A 119 3.61 -13.21 31.03
C SER A 119 2.08 -13.08 31.11
N PRO A 120 1.32 -14.18 31.26
CA PRO A 120 -0.14 -14.11 31.43
C PRO A 120 -0.58 -13.16 32.55
N ALA A 121 0.08 -13.22 33.72
CA ALA A 121 -0.18 -12.30 34.83
C ALA A 121 0.24 -10.85 34.51
N GLY A 122 1.27 -10.67 33.69
CA GLY A 122 1.67 -9.35 33.18
C GLY A 122 0.63 -8.76 32.24
N LEU A 123 0.08 -9.59 31.34
CA LEU A 123 -1.01 -9.23 30.45
C LEU A 123 -2.25 -8.80 31.23
N GLU A 124 -2.67 -9.60 32.21
CA GLU A 124 -3.81 -9.27 33.06
C GLU A 124 -3.65 -7.90 33.74
N ARG A 125 -2.50 -7.66 34.40
CA ARG A 125 -2.21 -6.36 35.03
C ARG A 125 -2.23 -5.20 34.04
N MET A 126 -1.72 -5.41 32.83
CA MET A 126 -1.75 -4.41 31.77
C MET A 126 -3.19 -4.09 31.35
N LEU A 127 -4.03 -5.12 31.16
CA LEU A 127 -5.42 -4.96 30.77
C LEU A 127 -6.24 -4.24 31.85
N ILE A 128 -6.07 -4.61 33.12
CA ILE A 128 -6.72 -3.91 34.25
C ILE A 128 -6.34 -2.43 34.26
N ARG A 129 -5.03 -2.13 34.16
CA ARG A 129 -4.54 -0.74 34.14
C ARG A 129 -5.09 0.06 32.97
N LEU A 130 -5.19 -0.54 31.78
CA LEU A 130 -5.75 0.11 30.60
C LEU A 130 -7.25 0.35 30.74
N LYS A 131 -7.97 -0.59 31.36
CA LYS A 131 -9.42 -0.49 31.60
C LYS A 131 -9.76 0.60 32.60
N GLU A 132 -8.90 0.82 33.59
CA GLU A 132 -9.04 1.89 34.60
C GLU A 132 -8.55 3.26 34.09
N ALA A 133 -7.86 3.31 32.95
CA ALA A 133 -7.31 4.55 32.43
C ALA A 133 -8.42 5.47 31.87
N PRO A 134 -8.50 6.74 32.32
CA PRO A 134 -9.53 7.66 31.85
C PRO A 134 -9.36 7.96 30.36
N GLY A 135 -10.48 7.96 29.61
CA GLY A 135 -10.48 8.25 28.18
C GLY A 135 -9.98 7.11 27.29
N VAL A 136 -9.70 5.91 27.85
CA VAL A 136 -9.39 4.70 27.08
C VAL A 136 -10.66 3.89 26.85
N SER A 137 -10.85 3.43 25.62
CA SER A 137 -11.92 2.54 25.20
C SER A 137 -11.36 1.37 24.38
N PHE A 138 -12.12 0.29 24.26
CA PHE A 138 -11.71 -0.92 23.55
C PHE A 138 -12.67 -1.24 22.41
N ALA A 139 -12.13 -1.69 21.29
CA ALA A 139 -12.91 -2.09 20.12
C ALA A 139 -12.25 -3.27 19.39
N THR A 140 -13.02 -3.93 18.53
CA THR A 140 -12.51 -4.83 17.50
C THR A 140 -12.29 -4.07 16.19
N PHE A 141 -11.69 -4.68 15.16
CA PHE A 141 -11.52 -3.99 13.89
C PHE A 141 -12.85 -3.73 13.17
N SER A 142 -13.81 -4.66 13.23
CA SER A 142 -15.13 -4.42 12.61
C SER A 142 -15.85 -3.23 13.24
N ARG A 143 -15.86 -3.12 14.58
CA ARG A 143 -16.47 -1.97 15.27
C ARG A 143 -15.83 -0.65 14.87
N LEU A 144 -14.50 -0.62 14.70
CA LEU A 144 -13.83 0.58 14.17
C LEU A 144 -14.22 0.85 12.71
N ALA A 145 -14.28 -0.18 11.87
CA ALA A 145 -14.69 -0.03 10.49
C ALA A 145 -16.12 0.51 10.37
N ASP A 146 -17.05 0.00 11.19
CA ASP A 146 -18.45 0.44 11.25
C ASP A 146 -18.59 1.90 11.71
N SER A 147 -17.65 2.39 12.52
CA SER A 147 -17.57 3.82 12.88
C SER A 147 -17.05 4.73 11.76
N GLY A 148 -16.81 4.18 10.56
CA GLY A 148 -16.25 4.89 9.40
C GLY A 148 -14.72 5.00 9.45
N ILE A 149 -14.07 4.39 10.44
CA ILE A 149 -12.62 4.41 10.64
C ILE A 149 -12.02 3.16 9.99
N ASP A 150 -11.99 3.12 8.66
CA ASP A 150 -11.28 2.07 7.92
C ASP A 150 -9.81 2.45 7.68
N LEU A 151 -8.99 2.22 8.70
CA LEU A 151 -7.55 2.44 8.61
C LEU A 151 -6.91 1.55 7.53
N GLY A 152 -7.46 0.37 7.22
CA GLY A 152 -6.92 -0.56 6.23
C GLY A 152 -7.05 -0.02 4.81
N VAL A 153 -8.27 0.32 4.40
CA VAL A 153 -8.56 0.85 3.07
C VAL A 153 -7.96 2.24 2.88
N GLN A 154 -8.02 3.11 3.88
CA GLN A 154 -7.36 4.43 3.77
C GLN A 154 -5.84 4.27 3.63
N ARG A 155 -5.20 3.41 4.43
CA ARG A 155 -3.76 3.13 4.29
C ARG A 155 -3.43 2.52 2.92
N PHE A 156 -4.22 1.56 2.45
CA PHE A 156 -4.05 0.97 1.13
C PHE A 156 -4.20 1.99 0.00
N LYS A 157 -5.23 2.85 0.04
CA LYS A 157 -5.44 3.93 -0.93
C LYS A 157 -4.26 4.91 -0.95
N ASN A 158 -3.78 5.31 0.23
CA ASN A 158 -2.66 6.25 0.36
C ASN A 158 -1.35 5.61 -0.15
N PHE A 159 -1.07 4.35 0.23
CA PHE A 159 0.08 3.61 -0.25
C PHE A 159 0.05 3.41 -1.78
N ASN A 160 -1.08 2.96 -2.32
CA ASN A 160 -1.21 2.71 -3.76
C ASN A 160 -1.09 4.01 -4.58
N SER A 161 -1.56 5.14 -4.04
CA SER A 161 -1.38 6.46 -4.67
C SER A 161 0.09 6.86 -4.73
N CYS A 162 0.86 6.61 -3.67
CA CYS A 162 2.31 6.83 -3.65
C CYS A 162 3.03 5.93 -4.67
N CYS A 163 2.67 4.65 -4.76
CA CYS A 163 3.25 3.73 -5.74
C CYS A 163 2.99 4.19 -7.18
N LYS A 164 1.78 4.68 -7.48
CA LYS A 164 1.42 5.22 -8.81
C LYS A 164 2.35 6.35 -9.25
N ALA A 165 2.67 7.28 -8.35
CA ALA A 165 3.61 8.37 -8.65
C ALA A 165 5.01 7.82 -9.01
N LEU A 166 5.49 6.80 -8.28
CA LEU A 166 6.80 6.20 -8.55
C LEU A 166 6.91 5.45 -9.88
N TYR A 167 5.80 5.04 -10.50
CA TYR A 167 5.85 4.37 -11.82
C TYR A 167 6.27 5.30 -12.95
N ILE A 168 5.94 6.59 -12.85
CA ILE A 168 6.30 7.61 -13.85
C ILE A 168 7.56 8.38 -13.48
N ALA A 169 8.12 8.13 -12.29
CA ALA A 169 9.32 8.82 -11.85
C ALA A 169 10.54 8.49 -12.75
N PRO A 170 11.43 9.47 -12.97
CA PRO A 170 12.69 9.26 -13.68
C PRO A 170 13.50 8.11 -13.10
N PHE A 171 14.26 7.40 -13.93
CA PHE A 171 15.00 6.20 -13.51
C PHE A 171 16.00 6.43 -12.36
N PHE A 172 16.46 7.66 -12.15
CA PHE A 172 17.35 8.05 -11.05
C PHE A 172 16.62 8.33 -9.74
N ILE A 173 15.31 8.59 -9.77
CA ILE A 173 14.48 8.55 -8.57
C ILE A 173 14.25 7.08 -8.28
N SER A 174 15.17 6.53 -7.48
CA SER A 174 15.29 5.12 -7.14
C SER A 174 13.94 4.39 -7.13
N ARG A 175 13.76 3.46 -8.08
CA ARG A 175 12.72 2.42 -8.05
C ARG A 175 13.04 1.34 -7.00
N SER A 176 13.69 1.70 -5.89
CA SER A 176 14.04 0.71 -4.88
C SER A 176 12.75 0.02 -4.44
N PRO A 177 12.63 -1.31 -4.62
CA PRO A 177 11.42 -2.05 -4.25
C PRO A 177 11.20 -2.09 -2.73
N ARG A 178 12.10 -1.46 -1.96
CA ARG A 178 11.94 -1.21 -0.52
C ARG A 178 10.98 -0.03 -0.28
N ILE A 179 9.81 -0.05 -0.92
CA ILE A 179 8.77 0.94 -0.64
C ILE A 179 8.14 0.53 0.69
N PHE A 180 8.53 1.27 1.72
CA PHE A 180 8.00 1.21 3.06
C PHE A 180 6.49 1.55 3.05
N TYR A 181 5.66 0.85 3.84
CA TYR A 181 4.34 1.35 4.24
C TYR A 181 4.55 2.62 5.06
N LEU A 182 4.39 3.75 4.40
CA LEU A 182 4.43 5.05 5.05
C LEU A 182 3.08 5.30 5.74
N GLY A 183 3.11 5.98 6.88
CA GLY A 183 1.89 6.55 7.47
C GLY A 183 1.19 7.47 6.47
N ALA A 184 -0.13 7.66 6.60
CA ALA A 184 -0.93 8.41 5.63
C ALA A 184 -0.35 9.79 5.28
N GLU A 185 0.08 10.56 6.29
CA GLU A 185 0.69 11.88 6.10
C GLU A 185 2.06 11.81 5.41
N GLN A 186 2.89 10.84 5.80
CA GLN A 186 4.21 10.63 5.19
C GLN A 186 4.07 10.17 3.73
N ALA A 187 3.10 9.30 3.44
CA ALA A 187 2.77 8.86 2.10
C ALA A 187 2.29 10.04 1.24
N ALA A 188 1.42 10.89 1.78
CA ALA A 188 0.96 12.10 1.09
C ALA A 188 2.11 13.09 0.83
N GLY A 189 2.98 13.32 1.83
CA GLY A 189 4.15 14.18 1.69
C GLY A 189 5.14 13.66 0.65
N LEU A 190 5.45 12.37 0.67
CA LEU A 190 6.31 11.74 -0.33
C LEU A 190 5.67 11.81 -1.72
N THR A 191 4.38 11.50 -1.84
CA THR A 191 3.63 11.59 -3.10
C THR A 191 3.76 12.99 -3.70
N ARG A 192 3.52 14.05 -2.91
CA ARG A 192 3.69 15.44 -3.38
C ARG A 192 5.11 15.73 -3.87
N ARG A 193 6.13 15.28 -3.13
CA ARG A 193 7.54 15.48 -3.53
C ARG A 193 7.88 14.76 -4.83
N VAL A 194 7.47 13.50 -4.99
CA VAL A 194 7.67 12.74 -6.23
C VAL A 194 6.98 13.45 -7.39
N TRP A 195 5.72 13.85 -7.23
CA TRP A 195 5.00 14.62 -8.25
C TRP A 195 5.71 15.91 -8.65
N LEU A 196 6.22 16.69 -7.70
CA LEU A 196 6.94 17.94 -7.99
C LEU A 196 8.22 17.68 -8.79
N ILE A 197 8.99 16.65 -8.42
CA ILE A 197 10.22 16.30 -9.14
C ILE A 197 9.87 15.79 -10.54
N ASP A 198 8.85 14.95 -10.67
CA ASP A 198 8.41 14.42 -11.97
C ASP A 198 7.96 15.56 -12.90
N ILE A 199 7.11 16.46 -12.41
CA ILE A 199 6.67 17.65 -13.16
C ILE A 199 7.89 18.47 -13.62
N LEU A 200 8.81 18.77 -12.71
CA LEU A 200 10.00 19.56 -13.04
C LEU A 200 10.89 18.86 -14.08
N TYR A 201 11.12 17.55 -13.91
CA TYR A 201 11.90 16.75 -14.85
C TYR A 201 11.30 16.76 -16.25
N TYR A 202 9.98 16.53 -16.37
CA TYR A 202 9.31 16.52 -17.67
C TYR A 202 9.24 17.92 -18.30
N LEU A 203 9.12 18.99 -17.51
CA LEU A 203 9.25 20.36 -18.00
C LEU A 203 10.65 20.65 -18.56
N VAL A 204 11.71 20.19 -17.88
CA VAL A 204 13.09 20.32 -18.36
C VAL A 204 13.30 19.54 -19.66
N LEU A 205 12.78 18.31 -19.77
CA LEU A 205 12.82 17.53 -21.01
C LEU A 205 12.09 18.22 -22.16
N LEU A 206 10.92 18.81 -21.90
CA LEU A 206 10.16 19.57 -22.90
C LEU A 206 10.95 20.81 -23.38
N ALA A 207 11.52 21.56 -22.46
CA ALA A 207 12.32 22.74 -22.78
C ALA A 207 13.58 22.38 -23.58
N ALA A 208 14.29 21.31 -23.18
CA ALA A 208 15.45 20.80 -23.89
C ALA A 208 15.09 20.32 -25.30
N GLY A 209 14.00 19.56 -25.45
CA GLY A 209 13.49 19.10 -26.74
C GLY A 209 13.12 20.26 -27.67
N TRP A 210 12.47 21.29 -27.14
CA TRP A 210 12.16 22.52 -27.89
C TRP A 210 13.42 23.25 -28.36
N LEU A 211 14.41 23.41 -27.47
CA LEU A 211 15.66 24.10 -27.79
C LEU A 211 16.46 23.35 -28.87
N LEU A 212 16.61 22.03 -28.71
CA LEU A 212 17.28 21.18 -29.70
C LEU A 212 16.57 21.23 -31.05
N GLY A 213 15.24 21.15 -31.07
CA GLY A 213 14.44 21.29 -32.30
C GLY A 213 14.67 22.63 -32.99
N ARG A 214 14.75 23.73 -32.22
CA ARG A 214 15.03 25.08 -32.75
C ARG A 214 16.45 25.19 -33.33
N LEU A 215 17.45 24.62 -32.65
CA LEU A 215 18.84 24.62 -33.11
C LEU A 215 19.02 23.78 -34.38
N ALA A 216 18.46 22.57 -34.41
CA ALA A 216 18.49 21.71 -35.59
C ALA A 216 17.78 22.37 -36.78
N GLY A 217 16.62 23.00 -36.54
CA GLY A 217 15.91 23.78 -37.56
C GLY A 217 16.77 24.90 -38.15
N ARG A 218 17.44 25.69 -37.31
CA ARG A 218 18.36 26.75 -37.77
C ARG A 218 19.54 26.20 -38.57
N LEU A 219 20.14 25.10 -38.12
CA LEU A 219 21.28 24.47 -38.80
C LEU A 219 20.88 23.95 -40.19
N MET A 220 19.74 23.27 -40.30
CA MET A 220 19.27 22.76 -41.59
C MET A 220 18.97 23.86 -42.60
N VAL A 221 18.49 25.01 -42.12
CA VAL A 221 18.27 26.21 -42.95
C VAL A 221 19.60 26.76 -43.46
N GLN A 222 20.60 26.88 -42.58
CA GLN A 222 21.94 27.36 -42.97
C GLN A 222 22.59 26.45 -44.01
N LEU A 223 22.42 25.13 -43.86
CA LEU A 223 22.97 24.15 -44.79
C LEU A 223 22.19 24.06 -46.13
N ARG A 224 21.10 24.84 -46.30
CA ARG A 224 20.20 24.80 -47.46
C ARG A 224 19.63 23.40 -47.79
N ILE A 225 19.63 22.51 -46.80
CA ILE A 225 19.25 21.11 -47.01
C ILE A 225 17.72 20.97 -47.18
N PHE A 226 16.90 21.93 -46.71
CA PHE A 226 15.43 21.82 -46.75
C PHE A 226 14.66 23.14 -46.85
N ARG A 227 13.49 23.12 -47.52
CA ARG A 227 12.51 24.23 -47.52
C ARG A 227 11.78 24.31 -46.17
N TYR A 228 11.87 25.47 -45.51
CA TYR A 228 11.38 25.81 -44.15
C TYR A 228 10.01 25.23 -43.75
N GLY A 229 9.05 25.15 -44.68
CA GLY A 229 7.66 24.79 -44.36
C GLY A 229 7.46 23.36 -43.86
N MET A 230 8.30 22.40 -44.25
CA MET A 230 8.10 21.00 -43.87
C MET A 230 8.55 20.71 -42.43
N MET A 231 9.61 21.37 -41.98
CA MET A 231 10.14 21.22 -40.62
C MET A 231 9.23 21.87 -39.56
N GLU A 232 8.66 23.03 -39.85
CA GLU A 232 7.70 23.67 -38.96
C GLU A 232 6.43 22.82 -38.81
N TYR A 233 5.98 22.18 -39.89
CA TYR A 233 4.83 21.28 -39.88
C TYR A 233 5.09 20.00 -39.06
N VAL A 234 6.23 19.33 -39.28
CA VAL A 234 6.61 18.11 -38.53
C VAL A 234 6.86 18.44 -37.05
N GLY A 235 7.53 19.55 -36.76
CA GLY A 235 7.79 20.02 -35.39
C GLY A 235 6.49 20.32 -34.62
N LYS A 236 5.54 21.03 -35.24
CA LYS A 236 4.22 21.30 -34.62
C LYS A 236 3.44 20.01 -34.36
N ARG A 237 3.48 19.04 -35.28
CA ARG A 237 2.80 17.74 -35.13
C ARG A 237 3.41 16.90 -34.00
N LEU A 238 4.74 16.86 -33.90
CA LEU A 238 5.44 16.18 -32.80
C LEU A 238 5.16 16.82 -31.45
N LEU A 239 5.16 18.15 -31.37
CA LEU A 239 4.83 18.89 -30.15
C LEU A 239 3.38 18.63 -29.72
N LEU A 240 2.43 18.66 -30.66
CA LEU A 240 1.02 18.36 -30.38
C LEU A 240 0.83 16.91 -29.92
N ALA A 241 1.53 15.95 -30.54
CA ALA A 241 1.50 14.55 -30.15
C ALA A 241 2.08 14.34 -28.73
N LEU A 242 3.16 15.05 -28.39
CA LEU A 242 3.77 14.99 -27.07
C LEU A 242 2.87 15.62 -25.99
N ILE A 243 2.24 16.77 -26.27
CA ILE A 243 1.25 17.39 -25.39
C ILE A 243 0.05 16.46 -25.19
N MET A 244 -0.46 15.85 -26.26
CA MET A 244 -1.54 14.85 -26.18
C MET A 244 -1.14 13.63 -25.35
N LEU A 245 0.09 13.13 -25.50
CA LEU A 245 0.61 12.02 -24.70
C LEU A 245 0.64 12.40 -23.20
N ILE A 246 1.14 13.60 -22.86
CA ILE A 246 1.18 14.08 -21.49
C ILE A 246 -0.24 14.25 -20.92
N LEU A 247 -1.17 14.83 -21.68
CA LEU A 247 -2.57 14.94 -21.27
C LEU A 247 -3.25 13.57 -21.10
N LEU A 248 -2.93 12.59 -21.94
CA LEU A 248 -3.35 11.20 -21.78
C LEU A 248 -2.86 10.61 -20.45
N PHE A 249 -1.59 10.86 -20.09
CA PHE A 249 -1.00 10.37 -18.84
C PHE A 249 -1.58 11.04 -17.59
N LEU A 250 -2.16 12.23 -17.73
CA LEU A 250 -2.88 12.92 -16.66
C LEU A 250 -4.34 12.44 -16.50
N LEU A 251 -4.89 11.70 -17.47
CA LEU A 251 -6.23 11.14 -17.39
C LEU A 251 -6.24 9.81 -16.59
N PRO A 252 -7.34 9.49 -15.87
CA PRO A 252 -7.45 8.23 -15.12
C PRO A 252 -7.22 7.00 -16.01
N GLY A 253 -6.46 6.02 -15.50
CA GLY A 253 -5.89 4.89 -16.26
C GLY A 253 -6.82 4.04 -17.15
N TRP A 254 -8.15 4.18 -17.07
CA TRP A 254 -9.09 3.53 -17.97
C TRP A 254 -9.29 4.30 -19.30
N LEU A 255 -9.11 5.63 -19.32
CA LEU A 255 -9.16 6.45 -20.53
C LEU A 255 -7.91 6.32 -21.40
N LEU A 256 -6.76 5.98 -20.81
CA LEU A 256 -5.50 5.69 -21.52
C LEU A 256 -5.65 4.54 -22.53
N ARG A 257 -6.46 3.52 -22.24
CA ARG A 257 -6.62 2.35 -23.14
C ARG A 257 -7.37 2.68 -24.42
N ILE A 258 -8.37 3.56 -24.34
CA ILE A 258 -9.16 4.00 -25.51
C ILE A 258 -8.34 4.96 -26.37
N SER A 259 -7.58 5.85 -25.73
CA SER A 259 -6.81 6.89 -26.41
C SER A 259 -5.55 6.37 -27.13
N TYR A 260 -4.91 5.28 -26.65
CA TYR A 260 -3.89 4.56 -27.43
C TYR A 260 -4.45 3.94 -28.72
N ALA A 261 -5.68 3.40 -28.69
CA ALA A 261 -6.32 2.83 -29.87
C ALA A 261 -6.62 3.90 -30.95
N PHE A 262 -7.06 5.09 -30.52
CA PHE A 262 -7.28 6.23 -31.43
C PHE A 262 -5.99 6.85 -31.97
N LEU A 263 -4.93 6.94 -31.17
CA LEU A 263 -3.62 7.41 -31.62
C LEU A 263 -2.99 6.44 -32.64
N ALA A 264 -3.11 5.13 -32.40
CA ALA A 264 -2.67 4.11 -33.36
C ALA A 264 -3.49 4.16 -34.67
N ALA A 265 -4.81 4.27 -34.59
CA ALA A 265 -5.68 4.41 -35.77
C ALA A 265 -5.39 5.70 -36.56
N GLY A 266 -5.19 6.83 -35.86
CA GLY A 266 -4.86 8.12 -36.47
C GLY A 266 -3.49 8.13 -37.16
N ALA A 267 -2.49 7.45 -36.58
CA ALA A 267 -1.17 7.29 -37.21
C ALA A 267 -1.24 6.44 -38.49
N VAL A 268 -2.04 5.38 -38.50
CA VAL A 268 -2.23 4.52 -39.69
C VAL A 268 -2.96 5.27 -40.82
N ILE A 269 -4.03 6.01 -40.49
CA ILE A 269 -4.77 6.79 -41.49
C ILE A 269 -3.92 7.95 -42.04
N GLY A 270 -3.14 8.61 -41.17
CA GLY A 270 -2.24 9.70 -41.54
C GLY A 270 -1.10 9.26 -42.47
N CYS A 271 -0.59 8.03 -42.32
CA CYS A 271 0.42 7.46 -43.21
C CYS A 271 -0.17 6.96 -44.54
N SER A 272 -1.43 6.53 -44.55
CA SER A 272 -2.10 5.98 -45.75
C SER A 272 -2.53 7.05 -46.74
N GLY A 273 -2.84 8.26 -46.27
CA GLY A 273 -3.43 9.33 -47.09
C GLY A 273 -2.48 10.05 -48.06
N LYS A 274 -1.17 9.79 -48.03
CA LYS A 274 -0.17 10.53 -48.83
C LYS A 274 0.52 9.76 -49.94
N MET A 275 0.19 8.48 -50.17
CA MET A 275 0.75 7.72 -51.30
C MET A 275 -0.02 7.90 -52.63
N LYS A 276 -1.04 8.77 -52.71
CA LYS A 276 -1.89 8.90 -53.91
C LYS A 276 -1.85 10.23 -54.66
N SER A 277 -0.99 11.19 -54.33
CA SER A 277 -0.91 12.47 -55.06
C SER A 277 0.41 12.67 -55.79
N GLY A 278 0.79 11.68 -56.59
CA GLY A 278 1.96 11.72 -57.48
C GLY A 278 1.61 11.16 -58.86
N SER A 279 0.76 11.88 -59.58
CA SER A 279 0.57 11.80 -61.05
C SER A 279 0.32 13.21 -61.55
#